data_AF-A0A841ZIR8-F1
#
_entry.id   AF-A0A841ZIR8-F1
#
_cell.length_a   1.000
_cell.length_b   1.000
_cell.length_c   1.000
_cell.angle_alpha   90.00
_cell.angle_beta   90.00
_cell.angle_gamma   90.00
#
_symmetry.space_group_name_H-M   'P 1'
#
loop_
_entity.id
_entity.type
_entity.pdbx_description
1 polymer ?
#
loop_
_entity_poly.entity_id
_entity_poly.type
_entity_poly.pdbx_seq_one_letter_code
_entity_poly.pdbx_strand_id
1 'polypeptide(L)' 'MSKSKAKKKREKCVREGLLNPEIKRSPYAALDLRTRATKTKKDALYQVKHKNHSFNEEKNGFLFGSFLLFT' A
#
# COMPACT_ATOMS: atom_id res chain seq x y z
N MET A 1 -14.48 12.94 -24.22
CA MET A 1 -14.61 13.05 -22.74
C MET A 1 -15.03 14.46 -22.36
N SER A 2 -16.28 14.65 -21.94
CA SER A 2 -16.74 15.98 -21.53
C SER A 2 -16.36 16.25 -20.07
N LYS A 3 -15.99 17.50 -19.76
CA LYS A 3 -15.80 17.92 -18.36
C LYS A 3 -17.13 17.83 -17.61
N SER A 4 -17.09 17.42 -16.35
CA SER A 4 -18.29 17.42 -15.50
C SER A 4 -18.87 18.84 -15.37
N LYS A 5 -20.20 18.93 -15.16
CA LYS A 5 -20.87 20.22 -14.95
C LYS A 5 -20.23 21.00 -13.80
N ALA A 6 -19.80 20.32 -12.74
CA ALA A 6 -19.11 20.93 -11.61
C ALA A 6 -17.76 21.56 -12.00
N LYS A 7 -16.94 20.86 -12.79
CA LYS A 7 -15.64 21.39 -13.25
C LYS A 7 -15.81 22.63 -14.13
N LYS A 8 -16.80 22.61 -15.04
CA LYS A 8 -17.13 23.77 -15.89
C LYS A 8 -17.52 25.00 -15.07
N LYS A 9 -18.31 24.84 -14.00
CA LYS A 9 -18.68 25.93 -13.09
C LYS A 9 -17.47 26.52 -12.37
N ARG A 10 -16.57 25.69 -11.83
CA ARG A 10 -15.34 26.17 -11.16
C ARG A 10 -14.45 26.98 -12.11
N GLU A 11 -14.22 26.45 -13.31
CA GLU A 11 -13.45 27.15 -14.34
C GLU A 11 -14.09 28.49 -14.77
N LYS A 12 -15.43 28.58 -14.75
CA LYS A 12 -16.15 29.83 -14.99
C LYS A 12 -15.87 30.86 -13.90
N CYS A 13 -16.01 30.49 -12.63
CA CYS A 13 -15.76 31.40 -11.51
C CYS A 13 -14.33 31.98 -11.55
N VAL A 14 -13.32 31.15 -11.81
CA VAL A 14 -11.93 31.60 -11.91
C VAL A 14 -11.74 32.57 -13.08
N ARG A 15 -12.38 32.32 -14.23
CA ARG A 15 -12.32 33.22 -15.39
C ARG A 15 -12.96 34.58 -15.11
N GLU A 16 -14.00 34.61 -14.28
CA GLU A 16 -14.70 35.83 -13.88
C GLU A 16 -13.99 36.57 -12.73
N GLY A 17 -12.82 36.08 -12.29
CA GLY A 17 -12.06 36.68 -11.18
C GLY A 17 -12.62 36.37 -9.80
N LEU A 18 -13.60 35.47 -9.71
CA LEU A 18 -14.11 34.99 -8.43
C LEU A 18 -13.11 34.01 -7.79
N LEU A 19 -13.17 33.94 -6.46
CA LEU A 19 -12.31 33.07 -5.67
C LEU A 19 -12.38 31.62 -6.15
N ASN A 20 -11.21 31.00 -6.36
CA ASN A 20 -11.12 29.59 -6.69
C ASN A 20 -11.69 28.73 -5.53
N PRO A 21 -12.76 27.93 -5.76
CA PRO A 21 -13.35 27.07 -4.73
C PRO A 21 -12.39 26.01 -4.16
N GLU A 22 -11.30 25.71 -4.87
CA GLU A 22 -10.27 24.79 -4.40
C GLU A 22 -9.48 25.36 -3.21
N ILE A 23 -9.33 26.69 -3.13
CA ILE A 23 -8.62 27.36 -2.02
C ILE A 23 -9.39 27.21 -0.70
N LYS A 24 -10.73 27.27 -0.76
CA LYS A 24 -11.61 27.12 0.40
C LYS A 24 -11.92 25.66 0.75
N ARG A 25 -11.31 24.70 0.04
CA ARG A 25 -11.64 23.30 0.25
C ARG A 25 -11.07 22.82 1.59
N SER A 26 -11.90 22.16 2.38
CA SER A 26 -11.49 21.58 3.66
C SER A 26 -10.32 20.59 3.48
N PRO A 27 -9.38 20.52 4.43
CA PRO A 27 -8.26 19.56 4.38
C PRO A 27 -8.71 18.10 4.27
N TYR A 28 -9.93 17.77 4.71
CA TYR A 28 -10.51 16.44 4.59
C TYR A 28 -10.73 15.98 3.14
N ALA A 29 -10.72 16.90 2.16
CA ALA A 29 -10.85 16.52 0.77
C ALA A 29 -9.63 15.80 0.19
N ALA A 30 -8.45 16.00 0.81
CA ALA A 30 -7.22 15.32 0.43
C ALA A 30 -6.99 14.04 1.24
N LEU A 31 -7.68 13.89 2.37
CA LEU A 31 -7.57 12.73 3.23
C LEU A 31 -8.50 11.62 2.74
N ASP A 32 -7.97 10.39 2.66
CA ASP A 32 -8.83 9.22 2.53
C ASP A 32 -9.45 8.91 3.89
N LEU A 33 -10.72 9.30 4.06
CA LEU A 33 -11.48 9.07 5.28
C LEU A 33 -12.05 7.65 5.38
N ARG A 34 -11.75 6.77 4.41
CA ARG A 34 -12.16 5.37 4.52
C ARG A 34 -11.37 4.72 5.65
N THR A 35 -12.05 4.53 6.78
CA THR A 35 -11.54 3.88 7.98
C THR A 35 -11.13 2.44 7.69
N ARG A 36 -10.18 1.94 8.49
CA ARG A 36 -9.59 0.58 8.53
C ARG A 36 -10.38 -0.46 7.71
N ALA A 37 -9.99 -0.66 6.47
CA ALA A 37 -10.46 -1.80 5.68
C ALA A 37 -9.74 -3.06 6.15
N THR A 38 -10.50 -4.15 6.35
CA THR A 38 -9.90 -5.48 6.50
C THR A 38 -9.29 -5.93 5.18
N LYS A 39 -8.34 -6.87 5.25
CA LYS A 39 -7.66 -7.41 4.07
C LYS A 39 -8.67 -8.06 3.12
N THR A 40 -8.52 -7.84 1.82
CA THR A 40 -9.30 -8.59 0.83
C THR A 40 -8.84 -10.05 0.78
N LYS A 41 -9.64 -10.94 0.20
CA LYS A 41 -9.27 -12.36 0.01
C LYS A 41 -7.92 -12.51 -0.70
N LYS A 42 -7.65 -11.66 -1.69
CA LYS A 42 -6.37 -11.61 -2.41
C LYS A 42 -5.24 -11.25 -1.45
N ASP A 43 -5.42 -10.18 -0.67
CA ASP A 43 -4.39 -9.69 0.24
C ASP A 43 -4.05 -10.71 1.33
N ALA A 44 -5.04 -11.47 1.82
CA ALA A 44 -4.83 -12.52 2.79
C ALA A 44 -4.10 -13.74 2.20
N LEU A 45 -4.47 -14.18 0.98
CA LEU A 45 -3.89 -15.35 0.32
C LEU A 45 -2.41 -15.14 0.00
N TYR A 46 -2.07 -13.96 -0.53
CA TYR A 46 -0.68 -13.63 -0.88
C TYR A 46 0.11 -13.01 0.27
N GLN A 47 -0.43 -13.00 1.50
CA GLN A 47 0.32 -12.51 2.65
C GLN A 47 1.31 -13.56 3.15
N VAL A 48 2.60 -13.29 3.03
CA VAL A 48 3.64 -14.03 3.77
C VAL A 48 3.86 -13.36 5.13
N LYS A 49 3.02 -13.71 6.11
CA LYS A 49 3.15 -13.16 7.48
C LYS A 49 4.32 -13.78 8.25
N HIS A 50 4.50 -15.08 8.10
CA HIS A 50 5.58 -15.83 8.73
C HIS A 50 6.40 -16.49 7.62
N LYS A 51 7.71 -16.27 7.63
CA LYS A 51 8.63 -16.94 6.69
C LYS A 51 8.73 -18.39 7.14
N ASN A 52 8.09 -19.30 6.43
CA ASN A 52 8.38 -20.71 6.57
C ASN A 52 9.77 -20.94 5.97
N HIS A 53 10.74 -21.33 6.78
CA HIS A 53 11.96 -21.93 6.24
C HIS A 53 11.52 -23.20 5.54
N SER A 54 11.53 -23.19 4.20
CA SER A 54 11.33 -24.40 3.44
C SER A 54 12.42 -25.38 3.86
N PHE A 55 12.03 -26.47 4.50
CA PHE A 55 12.91 -27.53 4.99
C PHE A 55 13.45 -28.40 3.84
N ASN A 56 13.75 -27.78 2.70
CA ASN A 56 14.16 -28.42 1.46
C ASN A 56 15.17 -27.56 0.66
N GLU A 57 16.04 -26.84 1.37
CA GLU A 57 17.38 -26.57 0.85
C GLU A 57 18.32 -27.58 1.49
N GLU A 58 18.44 -28.75 0.88
CA GLU A 58 19.55 -29.65 1.12
C GLU A 58 20.87 -28.88 0.96
N LYS A 59 21.72 -28.86 1.99
CA LYS A 59 23.18 -28.96 1.89
C LYS A 59 23.85 -28.98 3.27
N ASN A 60 24.14 -30.20 3.72
CA ASN A 60 25.48 -30.63 4.13
C ASN A 60 26.30 -29.64 4.98
N GLY A 61 26.17 -29.69 6.31
CA GLY A 61 27.05 -28.85 7.14
C GLY A 61 27.14 -29.10 8.64
N PHE A 62 26.50 -30.13 9.21
CA PHE A 62 26.43 -30.25 10.68
C PHE A 62 26.97 -31.54 11.29
N LEU A 63 27.49 -32.50 10.52
CA LEU A 63 27.86 -33.83 11.06
C LEU A 63 29.34 -34.25 10.87
N PHE A 64 30.26 -33.34 10.51
CA PHE A 64 31.69 -33.67 10.40
C PHE A 64 32.57 -33.10 11.52
N GLY A 65 31.99 -32.42 12.52
CA GLY A 65 32.74 -31.73 13.58
C GLY A 65 33.02 -32.52 14.85
N SER A 66 32.39 -33.70 15.07
CA SER A 66 32.49 -34.40 16.36
C SER A 66 33.42 -35.61 16.39
N PHE A 67 34.15 -35.91 15.30
CA PHE A 67 35.01 -37.11 15.23
C PHE A 67 36.53 -36.82 15.32
N LEU A 68 36.94 -35.56 15.53
CA LEU A 68 38.36 -35.16 15.59
C LEU A 68 38.82 -34.61 16.94
N LEU A 69 38.05 -34.83 18.02
CA LEU A 69 38.45 -34.41 19.38
C LEU A 69 38.72 -35.57 20.35
N PHE A 70 38.88 -36.79 19.83
CA PHE A 70 39.33 -37.96 20.60
C PHE A 70 40.37 -38.77 19.80
N THR A 71 41.58 -38.23 19.69
CA THR A 71 42.82 -39.00 19.50
C THR A 71 43.95 -38.27 20.18
#